data_AF-A0A379V4M1-F1
#
_entry.id   AF-A0A379V4M1-F1
#
_cell.length_a   1.000
_cell.length_b   1.000
_cell.length_c   1.000
_cell.angle_alpha   90.00
_cell.angle_beta   90.00
_cell.angle_gamma   90.00
#
_symmetry.space_group_name_H-M   'P 1'
#
loop_
_entity.id
_entity.type
_entity.pdbx_description
1 polymer ?
#
loop_
_entity_poly.entity_id
_entity_poly.type
_entity_poly.pdbx_seq_one_letter_code
_entity_poly.pdbx_strand_id
1 'polypeptide(L)'
;MAFSHGANDGQKGIGLVMLVLIGVAPAGFVVNMNASSYEITRTRDAINNVETYFEQRPDLLKAVTGVDQLIPSPEPGATEPTEFHCHPANTINALNRAKGMLANVESYDKLSVEQRSQLRRIMLCISDTTDKVVKLPGVSSDDQRLLKKLKTDMLSTIEYAPVWIIMAVALALGIGTMIGWRRVATTIGEKIGKKGMTYAQGMSAQMTAAVSIGLASYTGMPVSTTHVLSSSVAGTMVVDGGGLQRKTVTSILMAWVFTLPAAIILSGVLYWLSLKII
;
A
#
# COMPACT_ATOMS: atom_id res chain seq x y z
N MET A 1 9.73 16.44 11.55
CA MET A 1 9.53 15.06 12.06
C MET A 1 8.07 14.69 12.20
N ALA A 2 7.25 15.46 12.93
CA ALA A 2 5.80 15.19 13.07
C ALA A 2 5.10 15.04 11.70
N PHE A 3 5.54 15.80 10.70
CA PHE A 3 5.02 15.69 9.33
C PHE A 3 5.35 14.33 8.67
N SER A 4 6.61 13.88 8.65
CA SER A 4 6.99 12.60 8.01
C SER A 4 6.41 11.38 8.74
N HIS A 5 6.38 11.42 10.07
CA HIS A 5 5.77 10.38 10.88
C HIS A 5 4.24 10.35 10.71
N GLY A 6 3.60 11.52 10.74
CA GLY A 6 2.16 11.67 10.52
C GLY A 6 1.73 11.33 9.10
N ALA A 7 2.57 11.60 8.10
CA ALA A 7 2.32 11.23 6.71
C ALA A 7 2.32 9.70 6.54
N ASN A 8 3.30 9.00 7.11
CA ASN A 8 3.34 7.52 7.07
C ASN A 8 2.13 6.89 7.78
N ASP A 9 1.83 7.36 9.00
CA ASP A 9 0.74 6.79 9.77
C ASP A 9 -0.63 7.17 9.18
N GLY A 10 -0.77 8.38 8.67
CA GLY A 10 -1.94 8.85 7.92
C GLY A 10 -2.14 8.01 6.65
N GLN A 11 -1.09 7.76 5.87
CA GLN A 11 -1.17 6.92 4.67
C GLN A 11 -1.63 5.49 4.99
N LYS A 12 -1.12 4.88 6.08
CA LYS A 12 -1.58 3.57 6.54
C LYS A 12 -3.04 3.58 6.99
N GLY A 13 -3.43 4.60 7.76
CA GLY A 13 -4.81 4.76 8.22
C GLY A 13 -5.77 4.92 7.05
N ILE A 14 -5.45 5.78 6.08
CA ILE A 14 -6.21 5.98 4.85
C ILE A 14 -6.34 4.67 4.07
N GLY A 15 -5.23 3.95 3.87
CA GLY A 15 -5.23 2.68 3.14
C GLY A 15 -6.12 1.62 3.80
N LEU A 16 -6.05 1.48 5.13
CA LEU A 16 -6.88 0.53 5.88
C LEU A 16 -8.37 0.89 5.78
N VAL A 17 -8.72 2.16 5.99
CA VAL A 17 -10.12 2.62 5.87
C VAL A 17 -10.63 2.41 4.44
N MET A 18 -9.80 2.69 3.42
CA MET A 18 -10.18 2.50 2.03
C MET A 18 -10.42 1.01 1.71
N LEU A 19 -9.61 0.10 2.23
CA LEU A 19 -9.84 -1.35 2.07
C LEU A 19 -11.15 -1.79 2.72
N VAL A 20 -11.47 -1.28 3.91
CA VAL A 20 -12.76 -1.56 4.58
C VAL A 20 -13.92 -1.04 3.73
N LEU A 21 -13.83 0.18 3.20
CA LEU A 21 -14.89 0.75 2.35
C LEU A 21 -15.06 0.01 1.03
N ILE A 22 -13.96 -0.43 0.41
CA ILE A 22 -14.01 -1.26 -0.80
C ILE A 22 -14.67 -2.61 -0.48
N GLY A 23 -14.42 -3.19 0.71
CA GLY A 23 -15.03 -4.45 1.13
C GLY A 23 -16.53 -4.33 1.45
N VAL A 24 -16.95 -3.24 2.10
CA VAL A 24 -18.35 -3.05 2.55
C VAL A 24 -19.23 -2.42 1.47
N ALA A 25 -18.70 -1.47 0.70
CA ALA A 25 -19.43 -0.69 -0.30
C ALA A 25 -18.64 -0.58 -1.62
N PRO A 26 -18.38 -1.71 -2.31
CA PRO A 26 -17.53 -1.73 -3.51
C PRO A 26 -18.05 -0.82 -4.62
N ALA A 27 -19.37 -0.71 -4.79
CA ALA A 27 -20.00 0.09 -5.84
C ALA A 27 -19.58 1.56 -5.87
N GLY A 28 -19.24 2.15 -4.71
CA GLY A 28 -18.87 3.55 -4.58
C GLY A 28 -17.36 3.83 -4.43
N PHE A 29 -16.56 2.84 -4.03
CA PHE A 29 -15.15 3.05 -3.63
C PHE A 29 -14.13 2.24 -4.43
N VAL A 30 -14.56 1.32 -5.28
CA VAL A 30 -13.65 0.51 -6.11
C VAL A 30 -12.90 1.35 -7.15
N VAL A 31 -13.53 2.40 -7.68
CA VAL A 31 -12.93 3.38 -8.59
C VAL A 31 -13.36 4.78 -8.14
N ASN A 32 -12.56 5.79 -8.46
CA ASN A 32 -12.89 7.18 -8.16
C ASN A 32 -14.06 7.65 -9.02
N MET A 33 -15.27 7.57 -8.49
CA MET A 33 -16.49 8.03 -9.15
C MET A 33 -16.48 9.52 -9.50
N ASN A 34 -15.64 10.32 -8.82
CA ASN A 34 -15.47 11.75 -9.07
C ASN A 34 -14.24 12.05 -9.94
N ALA A 35 -13.65 11.06 -10.60
CA ALA A 35 -12.49 11.26 -11.48
C ALA A 35 -12.86 12.14 -12.67
N SER A 36 -12.00 13.10 -12.98
CA SER A 36 -12.14 13.94 -14.16
C SER A 36 -11.92 13.14 -15.45
N SER A 37 -12.48 13.60 -16.57
CA SER A 37 -12.24 13.00 -17.89
C SER A 37 -10.76 13.03 -18.27
N TYR A 38 -9.99 14.00 -17.77
CA TYR A 38 -8.54 14.03 -17.89
C TYR A 38 -7.86 12.86 -17.17
N GLU A 39 -8.23 12.58 -15.92
CA GLU A 39 -7.67 11.45 -15.16
C GLU A 39 -8.01 10.11 -15.80
N ILE A 40 -9.23 9.94 -16.29
CA ILE A 40 -9.66 8.74 -17.00
C ILE A 40 -8.88 8.57 -18.31
N THR A 41 -8.65 9.65 -19.05
CA THR A 41 -7.84 9.63 -20.28
C THR A 41 -6.38 9.31 -19.97
N ARG A 42 -5.80 9.90 -18.92
CA ARG A 42 -4.45 9.57 -18.44
C ARG A 42 -4.32 8.09 -18.09
N THR A 43 -5.31 7.52 -17.40
CA THR A 43 -5.33 6.09 -17.09
C THR A 43 -5.41 5.23 -18.36
N ARG A 44 -6.24 5.62 -19.34
CA ARG A 44 -6.35 4.94 -20.64
C ARG A 44 -5.01 4.98 -21.40
N ASP A 45 -4.38 6.14 -21.47
CA ASP A 45 -3.10 6.33 -22.15
C ASP A 45 -1.99 5.53 -21.46
N ALA A 46 -1.99 5.47 -20.12
CA ALA A 46 -1.05 4.65 -19.39
C ALA A 46 -1.20 3.16 -19.73
N ILE A 47 -2.43 2.66 -19.82
CA ILE A 47 -2.71 1.27 -20.24
C ILE A 47 -2.19 1.01 -21.65
N ASN A 48 -2.46 1.90 -22.60
CA ASN A 48 -1.98 1.77 -23.99
C ASN A 48 -0.44 1.74 -24.06
N ASN A 49 0.23 2.57 -23.28
CA ASN A 49 1.70 2.61 -23.25
C ASN A 49 2.30 1.37 -22.58
N VAL A 50 1.68 0.83 -21.52
CA VAL A 50 2.12 -0.42 -20.88
C VAL A 50 1.99 -1.60 -21.85
N GLU A 51 0.88 -1.68 -22.59
CA GLU A 51 0.69 -2.69 -23.63
C GLU A 51 1.77 -2.58 -24.71
N THR A 52 1.96 -1.38 -25.26
CA THR A 52 3.00 -1.12 -26.28
C THR A 52 4.38 -1.56 -25.79
N TYR A 53 4.72 -1.28 -24.53
CA TYR A 53 5.99 -1.70 -23.93
C TYR A 53 6.13 -3.23 -23.89
N PHE A 54 5.09 -3.93 -23.45
CA PHE A 54 5.11 -5.39 -23.36
C PHE A 54 5.08 -6.09 -24.74
N GLU A 55 4.40 -5.51 -25.73
CA GLU A 55 4.41 -6.01 -27.11
C GLU A 55 5.80 -5.87 -27.75
N GLN A 56 6.53 -4.80 -27.46
CA GLN A 56 7.90 -4.59 -27.93
C GLN A 56 8.94 -5.45 -27.20
N ARG A 57 8.58 -6.06 -26.07
CA ARG A 57 9.45 -6.85 -25.20
C ARG A 57 8.76 -8.12 -24.69
N PRO A 58 8.31 -9.02 -25.59
CA PRO A 58 7.59 -10.23 -25.20
C PRO A 58 8.45 -11.16 -24.32
N ASP A 59 9.77 -11.11 -24.47
CA ASP A 59 10.72 -11.92 -23.69
C ASP A 59 10.69 -11.59 -22.20
N LEU A 60 10.42 -10.33 -21.83
CA LEU A 60 10.31 -9.92 -20.43
C LEU A 60 9.06 -10.52 -19.78
N LEU A 61 7.94 -10.58 -20.50
CA LEU A 61 6.73 -11.25 -20.01
C LEU A 61 6.96 -12.75 -19.83
N LYS A 62 7.63 -13.42 -20.79
CA LYS A 62 8.00 -14.84 -20.69
C LYS A 62 8.89 -15.11 -19.47
N ALA A 63 9.84 -14.22 -19.19
CA ALA A 63 10.72 -14.33 -18.03
C ALA A 63 9.97 -14.23 -16.69
N VAL A 64 8.85 -13.48 -16.64
CA VAL A 64 8.01 -13.38 -15.43
C VAL A 64 7.00 -14.51 -15.30
N THR A 65 6.50 -15.06 -16.41
CA THR A 65 5.49 -16.12 -16.40
C THR A 65 6.08 -17.49 -16.11
N GLY A 66 7.32 -17.76 -16.53
CA GLY A 66 7.90 -19.11 -16.53
C GLY A 66 7.20 -20.07 -17.50
N VAL A 67 6.40 -19.54 -18.44
CA VAL A 67 5.64 -20.31 -19.44
C VAL A 67 6.03 -19.80 -20.83
N ASP A 68 6.39 -20.71 -21.76
CA ASP A 68 6.87 -20.39 -23.11
C ASP A 68 5.84 -19.67 -23.99
N GLN A 69 4.55 -19.84 -23.70
CA GLN A 69 3.44 -19.19 -24.41
C GLN A 69 2.57 -18.36 -23.46
N LEU A 70 2.34 -17.10 -23.86
CA LEU A 70 1.26 -16.27 -23.32
C LEU A 70 -0.07 -16.94 -23.69
N ILE A 71 -1.05 -16.93 -22.77
CA ILE A 71 -2.35 -17.54 -23.04
C ILE A 71 -3.05 -16.72 -24.14
N PRO A 72 -3.48 -17.34 -25.26
CA PRO A 72 -4.15 -16.62 -26.34
C PRO A 72 -5.40 -15.88 -25.87
N SER A 73 -5.74 -14.76 -26.52
CA SER A 73 -7.04 -14.13 -26.31
C SER A 73 -8.16 -15.12 -26.60
N PRO A 74 -9.23 -15.18 -25.78
CA PRO A 74 -10.37 -16.03 -26.07
C PRO A 74 -10.93 -15.71 -27.46
N GLU A 75 -11.23 -16.75 -28.25
CA GLU A 75 -11.87 -16.59 -29.56
C GLU A 75 -13.21 -15.84 -29.43
N PRO A 76 -13.57 -14.98 -30.39
CA PRO A 76 -14.84 -14.25 -30.36
C PRO A 76 -16.01 -15.25 -30.41
N GLY A 77 -16.60 -15.54 -29.24
CA GLY A 77 -17.69 -16.52 -29.07
C GLY A 77 -17.49 -17.51 -27.93
N ALA A 78 -16.29 -17.58 -27.33
CA ALA A 78 -16.06 -18.38 -26.12
C ALA A 78 -16.81 -17.76 -24.93
N THR A 79 -17.55 -18.58 -24.18
CA THR A 79 -18.20 -18.19 -22.93
C THR A 79 -17.11 -17.66 -21.99
N GLU A 80 -17.18 -16.39 -21.62
CA GLU A 80 -16.15 -15.80 -20.79
C GLU A 80 -16.02 -16.59 -19.48
N PRO A 81 -14.80 -17.00 -19.08
CA PRO A 81 -14.62 -17.67 -17.81
C PRO A 81 -15.10 -16.75 -16.69
N THR A 82 -16.00 -17.27 -15.87
CA THR A 82 -16.65 -16.57 -14.74
C THR A 82 -15.67 -16.13 -13.65
N GLU A 83 -14.42 -16.61 -13.69
CA GLU A 83 -13.33 -16.22 -12.80
C GLU A 83 -12.09 -15.73 -13.59
N PHE A 84 -11.78 -14.45 -13.47
CA PHE A 84 -10.50 -13.91 -13.93
C PHE A 84 -9.45 -14.16 -12.84
N HIS A 85 -8.57 -15.14 -13.07
CA HIS A 85 -7.40 -15.32 -12.23
C HIS A 85 -6.24 -14.43 -12.69
N CYS A 86 -5.63 -13.75 -11.74
CA CYS A 86 -4.46 -12.91 -11.99
C CYS A 86 -3.23 -13.75 -12.27
N HIS A 87 -3.03 -14.09 -13.54
CA HIS A 87 -1.82 -14.76 -14.00
C HIS A 87 -1.03 -13.81 -14.91
N PRO A 88 0.30 -13.65 -14.74
CA PRO A 88 1.12 -12.81 -15.62
C PRO A 88 1.03 -13.21 -17.10
N ALA A 89 0.64 -14.45 -17.38
CA ALA A 89 0.46 -14.99 -18.74
C ALA A 89 -0.77 -14.42 -19.47
N ASN A 90 -1.71 -13.86 -18.70
CA ASN A 90 -2.93 -13.21 -19.20
C ASN A 90 -2.79 -11.70 -19.32
N THR A 91 -1.61 -11.12 -19.06
CA THR A 91 -1.42 -9.66 -18.97
C THR A 91 -1.87 -8.92 -20.23
N ILE A 92 -1.57 -9.45 -21.42
CA ILE A 92 -2.00 -8.85 -22.69
C ILE A 92 -3.54 -8.93 -22.86
N ASN A 93 -4.16 -10.05 -22.50
CA ASN A 93 -5.62 -10.17 -22.50
C ASN A 93 -6.27 -9.21 -21.50
N ALA A 94 -5.65 -9.05 -20.33
CA ALA A 94 -6.08 -8.14 -19.29
C ALA A 94 -6.02 -6.68 -19.76
N LEU A 95 -4.92 -6.27 -20.43
CA LEU A 95 -4.75 -4.95 -21.04
C LEU A 95 -5.83 -4.68 -22.10
N ASN A 96 -6.03 -5.62 -23.02
CA ASN A 96 -7.08 -5.51 -24.05
C ASN A 96 -8.47 -5.35 -23.45
N ARG A 97 -8.79 -6.13 -22.41
CA ARG A 97 -10.08 -6.03 -21.69
C ARG A 97 -10.23 -4.68 -21.00
N ALA A 98 -9.19 -4.17 -20.32
CA ALA A 98 -9.22 -2.84 -19.72
C ALA A 98 -9.40 -1.73 -20.76
N LYS A 99 -8.72 -1.82 -21.92
CA LYS A 99 -8.88 -0.89 -23.04
C LYS A 99 -10.30 -0.90 -23.59
N GLY A 100 -10.88 -2.08 -23.82
CA GLY A 100 -12.26 -2.23 -24.27
C GLY A 100 -13.25 -1.57 -23.30
N MET A 101 -13.05 -1.75 -22.00
CA MET A 101 -13.89 -1.11 -20.98
C MET A 101 -13.72 0.41 -20.92
N LEU A 102 -12.55 0.94 -21.28
CA LEU A 102 -12.25 2.37 -21.20
C LEU A 102 -12.39 3.13 -22.52
N ALA A 103 -12.56 2.47 -23.68
CA ALA A 103 -12.43 3.09 -25.00
C ALA A 103 -13.26 4.37 -25.20
N ASN A 104 -14.50 4.43 -24.67
CA ASN A 104 -15.41 5.58 -24.82
C ASN A 104 -16.00 6.08 -23.49
N VAL A 105 -15.27 5.87 -22.40
CA VAL A 105 -15.72 6.23 -21.05
C VAL A 105 -15.15 7.59 -20.66
N GLU A 106 -16.04 8.55 -20.39
CA GLU A 106 -15.69 9.90 -19.90
C GLU A 106 -15.94 10.07 -18.40
N SER A 107 -16.77 9.18 -17.83
CA SER A 107 -17.05 9.02 -16.41
C SER A 107 -17.26 7.53 -16.10
N TYR A 108 -16.75 7.07 -14.96
CA TYR A 108 -16.98 5.71 -14.47
C TYR A 108 -18.44 5.39 -14.16
N ASP A 109 -19.33 6.38 -14.11
CA ASP A 109 -20.78 6.19 -14.00
C ASP A 109 -21.35 5.32 -15.14
N LYS A 110 -20.76 5.41 -16.33
CA LYS A 110 -21.17 4.63 -17.51
C LYS A 110 -20.88 3.13 -17.37
N LEU A 111 -20.00 2.73 -16.44
CA LEU A 111 -19.69 1.33 -16.16
C LEU A 111 -20.61 0.75 -15.10
N SER A 112 -21.00 -0.51 -15.24
CA SER A 112 -21.72 -1.25 -14.20
C SER A 112 -20.82 -1.52 -12.97
N VAL A 113 -21.42 -1.82 -11.82
CA VAL A 113 -20.68 -2.14 -10.58
C VAL A 113 -19.70 -3.31 -10.80
N GLU A 114 -20.14 -4.35 -11.53
CA GLU A 114 -19.30 -5.49 -11.87
C GLU A 114 -18.13 -5.08 -12.78
N GLN A 115 -18.39 -4.25 -13.79
CA GLN A 115 -17.36 -3.72 -14.67
C GLN A 115 -16.33 -2.89 -13.90
N ARG A 116 -16.74 -2.07 -12.93
CA ARG A 116 -15.82 -1.29 -12.08
C ARG A 116 -14.94 -2.21 -11.22
N SER A 117 -15.54 -3.23 -10.60
CA SER A 117 -14.83 -4.25 -9.81
C SER A 117 -13.79 -4.98 -10.64
N GLN A 118 -14.20 -5.43 -11.82
CA GLN A 118 -13.35 -6.12 -12.77
C GLN A 118 -12.21 -5.22 -13.28
N LEU A 119 -12.49 -3.95 -13.57
CA LEU A 119 -11.47 -2.98 -14.01
C LEU A 119 -10.40 -2.79 -12.94
N ARG A 120 -10.78 -2.59 -11.67
CA ARG A 120 -9.84 -2.49 -10.55
C ARG A 120 -8.98 -3.74 -10.44
N ARG A 121 -9.59 -4.93 -10.49
CA ARG A 121 -8.86 -6.21 -10.42
C ARG A 121 -7.84 -6.35 -11.54
N ILE A 122 -8.24 -6.03 -12.77
CA ILE A 122 -7.36 -6.07 -13.95
C ILE A 122 -6.18 -5.09 -13.81
N MET A 123 -6.44 -3.85 -13.40
CA MET A 123 -5.38 -2.85 -13.19
C MET A 123 -4.37 -3.27 -12.12
N LEU A 124 -4.84 -3.82 -10.98
CA LEU A 124 -3.96 -4.35 -9.94
C LEU A 124 -3.13 -5.54 -10.44
N CYS A 125 -3.72 -6.37 -11.30
CA CYS A 125 -3.05 -7.49 -11.97
C CYS A 125 -1.86 -7.05 -12.84
N ILE A 126 -2.13 -6.05 -13.69
CA ILE A 126 -1.16 -5.47 -14.59
C ILE A 126 -0.06 -4.81 -13.76
N SER A 127 -0.42 -4.09 -12.69
CA SER A 127 0.54 -3.49 -11.77
C SER A 127 1.48 -4.52 -11.14
N ASP A 128 0.97 -5.65 -10.64
CA ASP A 128 1.81 -6.70 -10.04
C ASP A 128 2.78 -7.31 -11.07
N THR A 129 2.30 -7.53 -12.30
CA THR A 129 3.17 -8.00 -13.40
C THR A 129 4.24 -6.96 -13.75
N THR A 130 3.87 -5.69 -13.84
CA THR A 130 4.81 -4.58 -14.06
C THR A 130 5.87 -4.51 -12.95
N ASP A 131 5.50 -4.68 -11.68
CA ASP A 131 6.45 -4.71 -10.56
C ASP A 131 7.44 -5.88 -10.65
N LYS A 132 6.98 -7.05 -11.13
CA LYS A 132 7.84 -8.21 -11.37
C LYS A 132 8.82 -7.94 -12.51
N VAL A 133 8.34 -7.36 -13.62
CA VAL A 133 9.19 -7.00 -14.77
C VAL A 133 10.25 -5.98 -14.38
N VAL A 134 9.88 -4.93 -13.61
CA VAL A 134 10.81 -3.88 -13.14
C VAL A 134 11.98 -4.44 -12.32
N LYS A 135 11.81 -5.61 -11.70
CA LYS A 135 12.86 -6.27 -10.88
C LYS A 135 13.76 -7.22 -11.68
N LEU A 136 13.48 -7.46 -12.97
CA LEU A 136 14.30 -8.35 -13.79
C LEU A 136 15.66 -7.73 -14.13
N PRO A 137 16.74 -8.53 -14.17
CA PRO A 137 18.10 -8.06 -14.45
C PRO A 137 18.34 -7.56 -15.89
N GLY A 138 17.32 -7.59 -16.78
CA GLY A 138 17.40 -7.10 -18.16
C GLY A 138 16.74 -5.74 -18.42
N VAL A 139 16.17 -5.10 -17.40
CA VAL A 139 15.41 -3.84 -17.56
C VAL A 139 16.27 -2.64 -17.19
N SER A 140 16.48 -1.73 -18.15
CA SER A 140 17.24 -0.49 -17.97
C SER A 140 16.65 0.40 -16.87
N SER A 141 17.47 1.23 -16.21
CA SER A 141 16.99 2.18 -15.20
C SER A 141 15.93 3.16 -15.73
N ASP A 142 16.00 3.52 -17.01
CA ASP A 142 15.03 4.39 -17.65
C ASP A 142 13.70 3.70 -17.88
N ASP A 143 13.73 2.43 -18.32
CA ASP A 143 12.55 1.58 -18.45
C ASP A 143 11.88 1.33 -17.10
N GLN A 144 12.67 1.11 -16.04
CA GLN A 144 12.13 0.99 -14.68
C GLN A 144 11.39 2.24 -14.24
N ARG A 145 11.91 3.43 -14.56
CA ARG A 145 11.26 4.72 -14.26
C ARG A 145 9.98 4.90 -15.07
N LEU A 146 10.03 4.57 -16.37
CA LEU A 146 8.87 4.61 -17.26
C LEU A 146 7.76 3.71 -16.75
N LEU A 147 8.05 2.43 -16.48
CA LEU A 147 7.08 1.47 -15.98
C LEU A 147 6.48 1.87 -14.63
N LYS A 148 7.29 2.42 -13.71
CA LYS A 148 6.78 2.97 -12.45
C LYS A 148 5.85 4.15 -12.66
N LYS A 149 6.19 5.06 -13.58
CA LYS A 149 5.34 6.20 -13.94
C LYS A 149 4.02 5.74 -14.55
N LEU A 150 4.06 4.87 -15.56
CA LEU A 150 2.87 4.32 -16.22
C LEU A 150 1.98 3.55 -15.24
N LYS A 151 2.57 2.76 -14.34
CA LYS A 151 1.85 2.13 -13.24
C LYS A 151 1.12 3.16 -12.38
N THR A 152 1.80 4.24 -12.00
CA THR A 152 1.20 5.29 -11.15
C THR A 152 0.05 5.99 -11.85
N ASP A 153 0.22 6.33 -13.13
CA ASP A 153 -0.82 6.97 -13.95
C ASP A 153 -2.04 6.04 -14.16
N MET A 154 -1.80 4.76 -14.40
CA MET A 154 -2.84 3.73 -14.52
C MET A 154 -3.63 3.55 -13.21
N LEU A 155 -2.94 3.50 -12.06
CA LEU A 155 -3.56 3.25 -10.76
C LEU A 155 -4.22 4.48 -10.15
N SER A 156 -3.96 5.68 -10.67
CA SER A 156 -4.38 6.94 -10.05
C SER A 156 -5.88 7.07 -9.79
N THR A 157 -6.72 6.42 -10.59
CA THR A 157 -8.18 6.44 -10.44
C THR A 157 -8.71 5.35 -9.51
N ILE A 158 -7.90 4.35 -9.16
CA ILE A 158 -8.30 3.24 -8.27
C ILE A 158 -7.60 3.30 -6.91
N GLU A 159 -6.39 3.83 -6.84
CA GLU A 159 -5.65 4.12 -5.62
C GLU A 159 -5.84 5.58 -5.23
N TYR A 160 -7.09 5.96 -5.00
CA TYR A 160 -7.46 7.30 -4.57
C TYR A 160 -7.92 7.31 -3.11
N ALA A 161 -7.83 8.49 -2.49
CA ALA A 161 -8.34 8.73 -1.15
C ALA A 161 -9.26 9.95 -1.17
N PRO A 162 -10.58 9.79 -0.97
CA PRO A 162 -11.50 10.90 -0.80
C PRO A 162 -11.03 11.88 0.28
N VAL A 163 -11.15 13.18 0.02
CA VAL A 163 -10.70 14.25 0.94
C VAL A 163 -11.33 14.11 2.33
N TRP A 164 -12.60 13.73 2.41
CA TRP A 164 -13.27 13.53 3.70
C TRP A 164 -12.65 12.39 4.53
N ILE A 165 -12.13 11.33 3.91
CA ILE A 165 -11.42 10.25 4.60
C ILE A 165 -10.09 10.78 5.13
N ILE A 166 -9.35 11.52 4.32
CA ILE A 166 -8.09 12.14 4.72
C ILE A 166 -8.32 13.02 5.96
N MET A 167 -9.36 13.87 5.91
CA MET A 167 -9.74 14.73 7.04
C MET A 167 -10.19 13.94 8.27
N ALA A 168 -10.99 12.89 8.10
CA ALA A 168 -11.45 12.05 9.20
C ALA A 168 -10.29 11.31 9.89
N VAL A 169 -9.38 10.72 9.11
CA VAL A 169 -8.18 10.04 9.63
C VAL A 169 -7.25 11.04 10.31
N ALA A 170 -7.02 12.21 9.72
CA ALA A 170 -6.18 13.26 10.31
C ALA A 170 -6.76 13.74 11.66
N LEU A 171 -8.07 13.96 11.73
CA LEU A 171 -8.75 14.38 12.95
C LEU A 171 -8.74 13.27 14.01
N ALA A 172 -8.98 12.01 13.62
CA ALA A 172 -8.90 10.87 14.53
C ALA A 172 -7.48 10.69 15.11
N LEU A 173 -6.44 10.86 14.29
CA LEU A 173 -5.05 10.86 14.75
C LEU A 173 -4.75 12.05 15.67
N GLY A 174 -5.25 13.24 15.34
CA GLY A 174 -5.10 14.44 16.17
C GLY A 174 -5.76 14.29 17.54
N ILE A 175 -7.00 13.79 17.60
CA ILE A 175 -7.71 13.53 18.85
C ILE A 175 -7.04 12.39 19.63
N GLY A 176 -6.69 11.30 18.95
CA GLY A 176 -6.03 10.15 19.56
C GLY A 176 -4.69 10.52 20.21
N THR A 177 -3.91 11.38 19.57
CA THR A 177 -2.66 11.91 20.16
C THR A 177 -2.96 12.80 21.36
N MET A 178 -3.90 13.75 21.27
CA MET A 178 -4.25 14.63 22.41
C MET A 178 -4.74 13.86 23.65
N ILE A 179 -5.51 12.78 23.48
CA ILE A 179 -6.03 11.98 24.59
C ILE A 179 -4.97 10.98 25.11
N GLY A 180 -4.22 10.35 24.19
CA GLY A 180 -3.36 9.21 24.48
C GLY A 180 -1.88 9.54 24.76
N TRP A 181 -1.41 10.76 24.48
CA TRP A 181 0.03 11.05 24.46
C TRP A 181 0.74 10.74 25.77
N ARG A 182 0.12 11.03 26.93
CA ARG A 182 0.79 11.00 28.23
C ARG A 182 1.37 9.62 28.56
N ARG A 183 0.66 8.53 28.29
CA ARG A 183 1.13 7.16 28.60
C ARG A 183 2.28 6.72 27.69
N VAL A 184 2.21 7.10 26.42
CA VAL A 184 3.23 6.73 25.42
C VAL A 184 4.50 7.55 25.65
N ALA A 185 4.35 8.87 25.81
CA ALA A 185 5.48 9.78 26.04
C ALA A 185 6.24 9.45 27.33
N THR A 186 5.53 9.16 28.43
CA THR A 186 6.17 8.73 29.69
C THR A 186 6.90 7.39 29.55
N THR A 187 6.31 6.42 28.85
CA THR A 187 6.96 5.12 28.64
C THR A 187 8.24 5.25 27.80
N ILE A 188 8.21 6.05 26.72
CA ILE A 188 9.36 6.24 25.85
C ILE A 188 10.44 7.12 26.52
N GLY A 189 10.04 8.23 27.14
CA GLY A 189 10.97 9.22 27.70
C GLY A 189 11.57 8.83 29.05
N GLU A 190 10.86 8.06 29.87
CA GLU A 190 11.26 7.81 31.27
C GLU A 190 11.50 6.33 31.58
N LYS A 191 10.86 5.39 30.85
CA LYS A 191 10.91 3.96 31.20
C LYS A 191 11.81 3.09 30.32
N ILE A 192 12.35 3.62 29.22
CA ILE A 192 13.26 2.85 28.35
C ILE A 192 14.67 2.75 28.98
N GLY A 193 15.18 3.86 29.51
CA GLY A 193 16.46 3.89 30.23
C GLY A 193 16.32 3.80 31.74
N LYS A 194 17.42 3.50 32.44
CA LYS A 194 17.46 3.51 33.92
C LYS A 194 17.57 4.93 34.50
N LYS A 195 17.97 5.90 33.69
CA LYS A 195 17.98 7.34 34.01
C LYS A 195 17.02 8.06 33.06
N GLY A 196 16.52 9.23 33.47
CA GLY A 196 15.73 10.09 32.59
C GLY A 196 16.54 10.52 31.38
N MET A 197 15.90 10.61 30.21
CA MET A 197 16.53 11.00 28.95
C MET A 197 16.87 12.50 28.96
N THR A 198 18.10 12.85 28.54
CA THR A 198 18.51 14.24 28.35
C THR A 198 17.91 14.84 27.07
N TYR A 199 17.84 16.17 26.98
CA TYR A 199 17.37 16.85 25.77
C TYR A 199 18.22 16.50 24.52
N ALA A 200 19.53 16.37 24.68
CA ALA A 200 20.44 15.98 23.59
C ALA A 200 20.18 14.55 23.10
N GLN A 201 19.89 13.61 24.00
CA GLN A 201 19.49 12.25 23.65
C GLN A 201 18.13 12.21 22.95
N GLY A 202 17.17 13.01 23.42
CA GLY A 202 15.87 13.14 22.76
C GLY A 202 16.00 13.67 21.33
N MET A 203 16.81 14.72 21.14
CA MET A 203 17.05 15.31 19.82
C MET A 203 17.76 14.33 18.87
N SER A 204 18.82 13.66 19.32
CA SER A 204 19.56 12.68 18.50
C SER A 204 18.73 11.46 18.13
N ALA A 205 17.92 10.93 19.06
CA ALA A 205 16.99 9.84 18.78
C ALA A 205 15.93 10.25 17.75
N GLN A 206 15.38 11.47 17.89
CA GLN A 206 14.40 12.01 16.94
C GLN A 206 14.98 12.24 15.55
N MET A 207 16.19 12.79 15.45
CA MET A 207 16.87 12.99 14.17
C MET A 207 17.13 11.66 13.47
N THR A 208 17.64 10.67 14.20
CA THR A 208 17.88 9.31 13.68
C THR A 208 16.60 8.66 13.16
N ALA A 209 15.51 8.76 13.93
CA ALA A 209 14.22 8.23 13.51
C ALA A 209 13.64 8.99 12.30
N ALA A 210 13.76 10.32 12.26
CA ALA A 210 13.29 11.14 11.15
C ALA A 210 14.01 10.81 9.84
N VAL A 211 15.34 10.67 9.88
CA VAL A 211 16.15 10.29 8.71
C VAL A 211 15.80 8.88 8.25
N SER A 212 15.71 7.92 9.18
CA SER A 212 15.40 6.52 8.85
C SER A 212 14.00 6.37 8.25
N ILE A 213 12.99 7.01 8.86
CA ILE A 213 11.61 7.01 8.33
C ILE A 213 11.57 7.75 6.99
N GLY A 214 12.25 8.89 6.86
CA GLY A 214 12.29 9.68 5.62
C GLY A 214 12.90 8.90 4.45
N LEU A 215 14.02 8.19 4.68
CA LEU A 215 14.62 7.31 3.69
C LEU A 215 13.68 6.15 3.32
N ALA A 216 13.06 5.50 4.32
CA ALA A 216 12.10 4.43 4.07
C ALA A 216 10.90 4.92 3.24
N SER A 217 10.31 6.07 3.60
CA SER A 217 9.21 6.69 2.85
C SER A 217 9.62 7.08 1.44
N TYR A 218 10.83 7.62 1.24
CA TYR A 218 11.35 7.94 -0.10
C TYR A 218 11.50 6.68 -0.96
N THR A 219 11.96 5.58 -0.37
CA THR A 219 12.06 4.28 -1.04
C THR A 219 10.72 3.53 -1.16
N GLY A 220 9.63 4.05 -0.58
CA GLY A 220 8.32 3.41 -0.58
C GLY A 220 8.22 2.14 0.27
N MET A 221 9.18 1.88 1.16
CA MET A 221 9.19 0.68 2.01
C MET A 221 8.29 0.88 3.23
N PRO A 222 7.37 -0.06 3.53
CA PRO A 222 6.53 0.02 4.72
C PRO A 222 7.38 -0.23 5.97
N VAL A 223 7.48 0.77 6.84
CA VAL A 223 8.24 0.67 8.10
C VAL A 223 7.38 0.94 9.33
N SER A 224 7.75 0.34 10.46
CA SER A 224 7.12 0.62 11.76
C SER A 224 7.79 1.83 12.40
N THR A 225 7.10 2.97 12.38
CA THR A 225 7.55 4.23 12.98
C THR A 225 7.82 4.07 14.48
N THR A 226 6.98 3.30 15.19
CA THR A 226 7.17 2.93 16.60
C THR A 226 8.44 2.13 16.83
N HIS A 227 8.77 1.15 15.98
CA HIS A 227 10.00 0.35 16.12
C HIS A 227 11.24 1.22 15.89
N VAL A 228 11.22 2.06 14.86
CA VAL A 228 12.33 2.95 14.53
C VAL A 228 12.56 3.96 15.65
N LEU A 229 11.50 4.61 16.15
CA LEU A 229 11.59 5.60 17.23
C LEU A 229 12.08 4.97 18.55
N SER A 230 11.44 3.88 19.00
CA SER A 230 11.81 3.22 20.25
C SER A 230 13.22 2.63 20.22
N SER A 231 13.66 2.08 19.10
CA SER A 231 15.03 1.58 18.92
C SER A 231 16.04 2.73 18.89
N SER A 232 15.70 3.88 18.29
CA SER A 232 16.55 5.07 18.31
C SER A 232 16.75 5.60 19.73
N VAL A 233 15.67 5.67 20.53
CA VAL A 233 15.74 6.07 21.95
C VAL A 233 16.52 5.05 22.77
N ALA A 234 16.28 3.75 22.57
CA ALA A 234 17.06 2.72 23.27
C ALA A 234 18.55 2.82 22.94
N GLY A 235 18.90 3.09 21.67
CA GLY A 235 20.28 3.28 21.23
C GLY A 235 21.00 4.43 21.94
N THR A 236 20.35 5.59 22.08
CA THR A 236 20.95 6.73 22.80
C THR A 236 21.18 6.45 24.29
N MET A 237 20.30 5.66 24.92
CA MET A 237 20.45 5.25 26.33
C MET A 237 21.54 4.19 26.55
N VAL A 238 21.86 3.38 25.53
CA VAL A 238 22.96 2.42 25.58
C VAL A 238 24.31 3.13 25.46
N VAL A 239 24.43 4.06 24.49
CA VAL A 239 25.69 4.79 24.21
C VAL A 239 26.11 5.69 25.38
N ASP A 240 25.15 6.29 26.07
CA ASP A 240 25.39 7.17 27.23
C ASP A 240 25.79 6.41 28.51
N GLY A 241 25.81 5.06 28.50
CA GLY A 241 26.18 4.25 29.65
C GLY A 241 25.14 4.23 30.78
N GLY A 242 24.01 4.94 30.64
CA GLY A 242 22.89 4.91 31.58
C GLY A 242 22.21 3.54 31.69
N GLY A 243 22.32 2.72 30.64
CA GLY A 243 21.81 1.36 30.60
C GLY A 243 20.29 1.28 30.41
N LEU A 244 19.84 0.17 29.82
CA LEU A 244 18.42 -0.06 29.52
C LEU A 244 17.68 -0.68 30.71
N GLN A 245 16.41 -0.31 30.88
CA GLN A 245 15.52 -1.01 31.79
C GLN A 245 15.08 -2.33 31.15
N ARG A 246 15.82 -3.40 31.43
CA ARG A 246 15.64 -4.72 30.80
C ARG A 246 14.20 -5.23 30.87
N LYS A 247 13.50 -5.02 32.00
CA LYS A 247 12.08 -5.39 32.15
C LYS A 247 11.17 -4.65 31.16
N THR A 248 11.35 -3.35 30.97
CA THR A 248 10.55 -2.54 30.03
C THR A 248 10.85 -2.93 28.60
N VAL A 249 12.13 -3.05 28.24
CA VAL A 249 12.53 -3.44 26.87
C VAL A 249 12.02 -4.83 26.52
N THR A 250 12.15 -5.82 27.42
CA THR A 250 11.60 -7.16 27.20
C THR A 250 10.07 -7.13 27.08
N SER A 251 9.37 -6.32 27.88
CA SER A 251 7.92 -6.17 27.76
C SER A 251 7.50 -5.57 26.40
N ILE A 252 8.21 -4.55 25.92
CA ILE A 252 7.98 -3.95 24.61
C ILE A 252 8.22 -4.97 23.49
N LEU A 253 9.33 -5.72 23.55
CA LEU A 253 9.65 -6.75 22.55
C LEU A 253 8.61 -7.88 22.55
N MET A 254 8.18 -8.34 23.73
CA MET A 254 7.12 -9.34 23.85
C MET A 254 5.80 -8.82 23.27
N ALA A 255 5.47 -7.55 23.48
CA ALA A 255 4.28 -6.95 22.87
C ALA A 255 4.38 -6.95 21.34
N TRP A 256 5.53 -6.62 20.74
CA TRP A 256 5.71 -6.63 19.28
C TRP A 256 5.56 -8.02 18.67
N VAL A 257 6.02 -9.06 19.36
CA VAL A 257 5.87 -10.44 18.91
C VAL A 257 4.42 -10.91 19.07
N PHE A 258 3.76 -10.53 20.17
CA PHE A 258 2.42 -11.01 20.49
C PHE A 258 1.29 -10.29 19.74
N THR A 259 1.51 -9.06 19.28
CA THR A 259 0.49 -8.30 18.55
C THR A 259 0.07 -8.97 17.25
N LEU A 260 1.00 -9.59 16.50
CA LEU A 260 0.68 -10.27 15.25
C LEU A 260 -0.20 -11.53 15.47
N PRO A 261 0.18 -12.51 16.32
CA PRO A 261 -0.69 -13.62 16.66
C PRO A 261 -2.05 -13.20 17.22
N ALA A 262 -2.08 -12.21 18.11
CA ALA A 262 -3.34 -11.73 18.68
C ALA A 262 -4.26 -11.15 17.60
N ALA A 263 -3.73 -10.37 16.65
CA ALA A 263 -4.51 -9.83 15.54
C ALA A 263 -5.02 -10.94 14.59
N ILE A 264 -4.20 -11.96 14.31
CA ILE A 264 -4.60 -13.11 13.49
C ILE A 264 -5.74 -13.88 14.15
N ILE A 265 -5.61 -14.21 15.44
CA ILE A 265 -6.63 -14.95 16.19
C ILE A 265 -7.91 -14.13 16.26
N LEU A 266 -7.83 -12.85 16.60
CA LEU A 266 -8.99 -11.96 16.69
C LEU A 266 -9.71 -11.85 15.34
N SER A 267 -8.98 -11.63 14.26
CA SER A 267 -9.54 -11.56 12.91
C SER A 267 -10.18 -12.89 12.49
N GLY A 268 -9.54 -14.03 12.78
CA GLY A 268 -10.08 -15.35 12.48
C GLY A 268 -11.36 -15.65 13.26
N VAL A 269 -11.41 -15.30 14.54
CA VAL A 269 -12.60 -15.47 15.39
C VAL A 269 -13.75 -14.59 14.90
N LEU A 270 -13.49 -13.32 14.59
CA LEU A 270 -14.51 -12.41 14.06
C LEU A 270 -15.05 -12.89 12.70
N TYR A 271 -14.19 -13.38 11.82
CA TYR A 271 -14.60 -13.95 10.53
C TYR A 271 -15.47 -15.20 10.72
N TRP A 272 -15.07 -16.12 11.60
CA TRP A 272 -15.84 -17.32 11.92
C TRP A 272 -17.22 -16.98 12.51
N LEU A 273 -17.29 -15.97 13.38
CA LEU A 273 -18.56 -15.47 13.91
C LEU A 273 -19.43 -14.87 12.82
N SER A 274 -18.87 -14.06 11.92
CA SER A 274 -19.60 -13.48 10.79
C SER A 274 -20.21 -14.53 9.88
N LEU A 275 -19.48 -15.63 9.62
CA LEU A 275 -19.98 -16.75 8.81
C LEU A 275 -21.11 -17.55 9.48
N LYS A 276 -21.27 -17.45 10.81
CA LYS A 276 -22.38 -18.10 11.53
C LYS A 276 -23.63 -17.24 11.62
N ILE A 277 -23.48 -15.92 11.46
CA ILE A 277 -24.58 -14.94 11.58
C ILE A 277 -25.26 -14.70 10.22
N ILE A 278 -24.52 -14.87 9.12
CA ILE A 278 -25.00 -14.81 7.73
C ILE A 278 -25.42 -16.22 7.30
#